data_AF-A0AAV8TUU9-F1
#
_entry.id   AF-A0AAV8TUU9-F1
#
_cell.length_a   1.000
_cell.length_b   1.000
_cell.length_c   1.000
_cell.angle_alpha   90.00
_cell.angle_beta   90.00
_cell.angle_gamma   90.00
#
_symmetry.space_group_name_H-M   'P 1'
#
loop_
_entity.id
_entity.type
_entity.pdbx_description
1 polymer ?
#
loop_
_entity_poly.entity_id
_entity_poly.type
_entity_poly.pdbx_seq_one_letter_code
_entity_poly.pdbx_strand_id
1 'polypeptide(L)'
;MAGQFVKPISDPFEEKDGVKLPSYKGDNMNGDSFDEKSRIPDPQRLIRAYCQSAATPNLLRGFATGGYDAMQRVTQWNLDFVEHSEQGDRYQELVHHVDEALGFMAAAGLAVEHAIMTTTDFWT
;
A
#
# COMPACT_ATOMS: atom_id res chain seq x y z
N MET A 1 -0.83 2.82 -5.95
CA MET A 1 -1.94 2.70 -4.95
C MET A 1 -3.01 3.73 -5.30
N ALA A 2 -4.12 3.82 -4.55
CA ALA A 2 -5.08 4.94 -4.67
C ALA A 2 -5.55 5.26 -6.12
N GLY A 3 -5.73 4.25 -6.97
CA GLY A 3 -6.04 4.46 -8.39
C GLY A 3 -5.71 3.30 -9.30
N GLN A 4 -4.94 2.32 -8.82
CA GLN A 4 -4.61 1.09 -9.55
C GLN A 4 -5.81 0.12 -9.60
N PHE A 5 -6.87 0.50 -10.31
CA PHE A 5 -8.09 -0.30 -10.46
C PHE A 5 -8.20 -0.97 -11.83
N VAL A 6 -7.45 -0.51 -12.84
CA VAL A 6 -7.42 -1.11 -14.19
C VAL A 6 -6.38 -2.22 -14.25
N LYS A 7 -6.68 -3.26 -15.03
CA LYS A 7 -5.74 -4.32 -15.39
C LYS A 7 -5.61 -4.42 -16.92
N PRO A 8 -4.39 -4.42 -17.49
CA PRO A 8 -4.19 -4.70 -18.90
C PRO A 8 -4.46 -6.19 -19.17
N ILE A 9 -5.16 -6.50 -20.25
CA ILE A 9 -5.59 -7.87 -20.54
C ILE A 9 -5.01 -8.35 -21.86
N SER A 10 -4.48 -9.57 -21.85
CA SER A 10 -3.92 -10.24 -23.02
C SER A 10 -4.99 -10.71 -24.02
N ASP A 11 -6.14 -11.21 -23.53
CA ASP A 11 -7.27 -11.65 -24.35
C ASP A 11 -8.56 -10.89 -23.95
N PRO A 12 -9.31 -10.29 -24.88
CA PRO A 12 -10.59 -9.65 -24.58
C PRO A 12 -11.65 -10.59 -23.95
N PHE A 13 -11.50 -11.91 -24.05
CA PHE A 13 -12.42 -12.88 -23.48
C PHE A 13 -11.73 -13.90 -22.57
N GLU A 14 -12.49 -14.35 -21.57
CA GLU A 14 -12.13 -15.43 -20.65
C GLU A 14 -13.12 -16.58 -20.89
N GLU A 15 -12.60 -17.79 -21.04
CA GLU A 15 -13.40 -18.99 -21.24
C GLU A 15 -13.20 -19.96 -20.07
N LYS A 16 -14.32 -20.43 -19.50
CA LYS A 16 -14.33 -21.39 -18.40
C LYS A 16 -15.46 -22.38 -18.62
N ASP A 17 -15.15 -23.67 -18.53
CA ASP A 17 -16.11 -24.77 -18.69
C ASP A 17 -16.97 -24.67 -19.98
N GLY A 18 -16.38 -24.16 -21.07
CA GLY A 18 -17.03 -23.96 -22.37
C GLY A 18 -17.90 -22.71 -22.49
N VAL A 19 -17.96 -21.87 -21.45
CA VAL A 19 -18.65 -20.58 -21.46
C VAL A 19 -17.63 -19.47 -21.67
N LYS A 20 -17.88 -18.60 -22.66
CA LYS A 20 -17.00 -17.49 -23.03
C LYS A 20 -17.62 -16.14 -22.63
N LEU A 21 -16.95 -15.40 -21.76
CA LEU A 21 -17.38 -14.08 -21.26
C LEU A 21 -16.29 -13.02 -21.48
N PRO A 22 -16.62 -11.71 -21.48
CA PRO A 22 -15.60 -10.66 -21.48
C PRO A 22 -14.65 -10.80 -20.28
N SER A 23 -13.36 -10.59 -20.53
CA SER A 23 -12.35 -10.63 -19.47
C SER A 23 -12.58 -9.54 -18.42
N TYR A 24 -12.20 -9.83 -17.18
CA TYR A 24 -12.20 -8.84 -16.11
C TYR A 24 -11.08 -7.82 -16.35
N LYS A 25 -11.44 -6.54 -16.49
CA LYS A 25 -10.53 -5.44 -16.84
C LYS A 25 -10.12 -4.59 -15.64
N GLY A 26 -10.53 -5.01 -14.44
CA GLY A 26 -10.33 -4.24 -13.23
C GLY A 26 -11.62 -3.61 -12.70
N ASP A 27 -11.62 -3.29 -11.41
CA ASP A 27 -12.83 -2.93 -10.65
C ASP A 27 -13.50 -1.64 -11.12
N ASN A 28 -12.75 -0.75 -11.80
CA ASN A 28 -13.27 0.47 -12.37
C ASN A 28 -13.98 0.27 -13.72
N MET A 29 -13.88 -0.94 -14.30
CA MET A 29 -14.52 -1.31 -15.57
C MET A 29 -15.65 -2.30 -15.33
N ASN A 30 -15.34 -3.48 -14.79
CA ASN A 30 -16.31 -4.57 -14.58
C ASN A 30 -15.96 -5.37 -13.31
N GLY A 31 -16.79 -6.36 -12.97
CA GLY A 31 -16.60 -7.24 -11.81
C GLY A 31 -15.68 -8.43 -12.11
N ASP A 32 -15.03 -8.93 -11.06
CA ASP A 32 -14.13 -10.09 -11.08
C ASP A 32 -14.88 -11.43 -11.23
N SER A 33 -16.10 -11.49 -10.69
CA SER A 33 -16.98 -12.65 -10.74
C SER A 33 -17.23 -13.11 -12.20
N PHE A 34 -17.14 -14.41 -12.42
CA PHE A 34 -17.33 -15.03 -13.74
C PHE A 34 -18.82 -15.27 -14.01
N ASP A 35 -19.55 -14.17 -14.22
CA ASP A 35 -20.96 -14.18 -14.61
C ASP A 35 -21.27 -13.03 -15.56
N GLU A 36 -22.29 -13.20 -16.39
CA GLU A 36 -22.62 -12.24 -17.46
C GLU A 36 -22.87 -10.83 -16.93
N LYS A 37 -23.56 -10.69 -15.78
CA LYS A 37 -23.89 -9.37 -15.21
C LYS A 37 -22.63 -8.66 -14.72
N SER A 38 -21.75 -9.38 -14.03
CA SER A 38 -20.50 -8.83 -13.52
C SER A 38 -19.56 -8.40 -14.63
N ARG A 39 -19.56 -9.09 -15.79
CA ARG A 39 -18.63 -8.78 -16.90
C ARG A 39 -19.06 -7.62 -17.79
N ILE A 40 -20.30 -7.14 -17.67
CA ILE A 40 -20.77 -5.92 -18.35
C ILE A 40 -20.05 -4.69 -17.77
N PRO A 41 -19.41 -3.85 -18.61
CA PRO A 41 -18.81 -2.61 -18.16
C PRO A 41 -19.86 -1.65 -17.57
N ASP A 42 -19.58 -1.11 -16.39
CA ASP A 42 -20.47 -0.18 -15.68
C ASP A 42 -19.75 1.17 -15.43
N PRO A 43 -20.16 2.26 -16.10
CA PRO A 43 -19.58 3.59 -15.89
C PRO A 43 -19.65 4.10 -14.45
N GLN A 44 -20.61 3.65 -13.64
CA GLN A 44 -20.71 4.07 -12.23
C GLN A 44 -19.49 3.60 -11.40
N ARG A 45 -18.79 2.56 -11.86
CA ARG A 45 -17.55 2.08 -11.23
C ARG A 45 -16.43 3.10 -11.29
N LEU A 46 -16.45 4.04 -12.25
CA LEU A 46 -15.50 5.15 -12.28
C LEU A 46 -15.68 6.09 -11.08
N ILE A 47 -16.92 6.35 -10.67
CA ILE A 47 -17.23 7.17 -9.49
C ILE A 47 -16.76 6.44 -8.23
N ARG A 48 -17.03 5.14 -8.13
CA ARG A 48 -16.56 4.32 -7.01
C ARG A 48 -15.04 4.30 -6.90
N ALA A 49 -14.35 4.10 -8.03
CA ALA A 49 -12.90 4.13 -8.11
C ALA A 49 -12.36 5.50 -7.65
N TYR A 50 -12.96 6.61 -8.10
CA TYR A 50 -12.62 7.95 -7.63
C TYR A 50 -12.78 8.10 -6.12
N CYS A 51 -13.92 7.71 -5.55
CA CYS A 51 -14.16 7.83 -4.11
C CYS A 51 -13.12 7.03 -3.30
N GLN A 52 -12.77 5.82 -3.75
CA GLN A 52 -11.75 5.01 -3.10
C GLN A 52 -10.34 5.61 -3.29
N SER A 53 -10.03 6.13 -4.47
CA SER A 53 -8.82 6.88 -4.78
C SER A 53 -8.67 8.16 -3.95
N ALA A 54 -9.76 8.82 -3.57
CA ALA A 54 -9.72 10.02 -2.73
C ALA A 54 -9.57 9.65 -1.24
N ALA A 55 -10.26 8.61 -0.78
CA ALA A 55 -10.22 8.17 0.61
C ALA A 55 -8.87 7.53 1.00
N THR A 56 -8.28 6.74 0.11
CA THR A 56 -7.00 6.04 0.37
C THR A 56 -5.84 6.97 0.73
N PRO A 57 -5.50 8.02 -0.05
CA PRO A 57 -4.42 8.94 0.29
C PRO A 57 -4.78 9.85 1.46
N ASN A 58 -6.08 10.08 1.76
CA ASN A 58 -6.46 10.78 2.99
C ASN A 58 -6.00 9.99 4.22
N LEU A 59 -6.18 8.67 4.22
CA LEU A 59 -5.68 7.79 5.27
C LEU A 59 -4.14 7.73 5.27
N LEU A 60 -3.51 7.54 4.11
CA LEU A 60 -2.05 7.43 4.01
C LEU A 60 -1.34 8.72 4.45
N ARG A 61 -1.87 9.90 4.11
CA ARG A 61 -1.35 11.19 4.60
C ARG A 61 -1.52 11.33 6.11
N GLY A 62 -2.60 10.79 6.67
CA GLY A 62 -2.80 10.69 8.11
C GLY A 62 -1.72 9.84 8.79
N PHE A 63 -1.29 8.74 8.16
CA PHE A 63 -0.17 7.94 8.68
C PHE A 63 1.19 8.63 8.52
N ALA A 64 1.43 9.26 7.36
CA ALA A 64 2.69 9.94 7.06
C ALA A 64 2.95 11.20 7.93
N THR A 65 1.89 11.88 8.38
CA THR A 65 2.02 13.13 9.16
C THR A 65 1.51 13.04 10.59
N GLY A 66 0.68 12.05 10.92
CA GLY A 66 0.14 11.80 12.27
C GLY A 66 1.09 11.05 13.21
N GLY A 67 2.37 10.98 12.84
CA GLY A 67 3.42 10.31 13.59
C GLY A 67 3.49 8.79 13.43
N TYR A 68 2.59 8.14 12.68
CA TYR A 68 2.68 6.68 12.43
C TYR A 68 3.99 6.31 11.70
N ASP A 69 4.50 7.25 10.89
CA ASP A 69 5.81 7.25 10.22
C ASP A 69 6.96 7.84 11.04
N ALA A 70 6.76 8.16 12.33
CA ALA A 70 7.88 8.58 13.17
C ALA A 70 8.94 7.47 13.17
N MET A 71 10.20 7.81 12.85
CA MET A 71 11.27 6.81 12.66
C MET A 71 11.47 5.89 13.88
N GLN A 72 11.03 6.31 15.07
CA GLN A 72 11.00 5.48 16.28
C GLN A 72 10.08 4.24 16.19
N ARG A 73 9.13 4.18 15.25
CA ARG A 73 8.24 3.03 15.03
C ARG A 73 8.73 2.04 13.99
N VAL A 74 9.87 2.28 13.34
CA VAL A 74 10.48 1.30 12.41
C VAL A 74 10.74 -0.03 13.14
N THR A 75 11.08 0.02 14.43
CA THR A 75 11.19 -1.14 15.33
C THR A 75 9.86 -1.83 15.65
N GLN A 76 8.73 -1.12 15.54
CA GLN A 76 7.36 -1.64 15.72
C GLN A 76 6.71 -2.13 14.42
N TRP A 77 7.22 -1.75 13.25
CA TRP A 77 6.85 -2.37 11.97
C TRP A 77 7.50 -3.74 11.77
N ASN A 78 8.05 -4.32 12.82
CA ASN A 78 8.35 -5.74 12.90
C ASN A 78 7.07 -6.51 12.62
N LEU A 79 6.90 -6.85 11.36
CA LEU A 79 5.90 -7.77 10.92
C LEU A 79 6.30 -9.12 11.51
N ASP A 80 5.41 -9.74 12.29
CA ASP A 80 5.59 -11.03 12.97
C ASP A 80 6.17 -12.15 12.07
N PHE A 81 6.15 -11.99 10.73
CA PHE A 81 6.76 -12.91 9.78
C PHE A 81 8.29 -12.90 9.75
N VAL A 82 8.96 -11.80 10.18
CA VAL A 82 10.42 -11.67 10.11
C VAL A 82 11.09 -12.46 11.24
N GLU A 83 10.43 -12.57 12.38
CA GLU A 83 10.92 -13.19 13.62
C GLU A 83 11.29 -14.68 13.46
N HIS A 84 10.75 -15.35 12.44
CA HIS A 84 10.97 -16.78 12.17
C HIS A 84 11.65 -17.06 10.82
N SER A 85 12.36 -16.09 10.24
CA SER A 85 13.03 -16.21 8.94
C SER A 85 14.55 -16.11 9.04
N GLU A 86 15.28 -16.79 8.15
CA GLU A 86 16.75 -16.71 8.05
C GLU A 86 17.22 -15.28 7.71
N GLN A 87 16.36 -14.48 7.07
CA GLN A 87 16.61 -13.07 6.76
C GLN A 87 16.30 -12.13 7.94
N GLY A 88 15.72 -12.65 9.03
CA GLY A 88 15.34 -11.89 10.21
C GLY A 88 16.53 -11.30 10.95
N ASP A 89 17.61 -12.07 11.10
CA ASP A 89 18.82 -11.62 11.79
C ASP A 89 19.43 -10.38 11.12
N ARG A 90 19.48 -10.38 9.78
CA ARG A 90 20.02 -9.26 8.99
C ARG A 90 19.11 -8.03 9.03
N TYR A 91 17.79 -8.24 9.15
CA TYR A 91 16.84 -7.15 9.37
C TYR A 91 17.01 -6.55 10.77
N GLN A 92 17.17 -7.39 11.81
CA GLN A 92 17.40 -6.95 13.18
C GLN A 92 18.69 -6.13 13.33
N GLU A 93 19.78 -6.56 12.66
CA GLU A 93 21.03 -5.80 12.64
C GLU A 93 20.86 -4.41 12.00
N LEU A 94 20.13 -4.32 10.88
CA LEU A 94 19.82 -3.04 10.25
C LEU A 94 19.00 -2.14 11.16
N VAL A 95 17.97 -2.68 11.82
CA VAL A 95 17.14 -1.95 12.77
C VAL A 95 17.96 -1.42 13.94
N HIS A 96 18.89 -2.22 14.46
CA HIS A 96 19.78 -1.81 15.54
C HIS A 96 20.66 -0.61 15.14
N HIS A 97 21.28 -0.65 13.97
CA HIS A 97 22.09 0.48 13.48
C HIS A 97 21.26 1.76 13.24
N VAL A 98 20.01 1.61 12.79
CA VAL A 98 19.09 2.76 12.64
C VAL A 98 18.76 3.37 14.01
N ASP A 99 18.51 2.54 15.03
CA ASP A 99 18.25 3.01 16.39
C ASP A 99 19.46 3.75 16.99
N GLU A 100 20.67 3.22 16.82
CA GLU A 100 21.90 3.90 17.25
C GLU A 100 22.10 5.26 16.56
N ALA A 101 21.84 5.33 15.25
CA ALA A 101 21.93 6.58 14.49
C ALA A 101 20.90 7.61 14.96
N LEU A 102 19.66 7.19 15.25
CA LEU A 102 18.63 8.05 15.83
C LEU A 102 19.05 8.56 17.22
N GLY A 103 19.60 7.69 18.07
CA GLY A 103 20.13 8.05 19.39
C GLY A 103 21.28 9.06 19.30
N PHE A 104 22.18 8.91 18.33
CA PHE A 104 23.25 9.86 18.08
C PHE A 104 22.71 11.24 17.66
N MET A 105 21.73 11.28 16.75
CA MET A 105 21.11 12.55 16.32
C MET A 105 20.42 13.26 17.49
N ALA A 106 19.74 12.51 18.36
CA ALA A 106 19.15 13.05 19.59
C ALA A 106 20.21 13.65 20.52
N ALA A 107 21.32 12.93 20.75
CA ALA A 107 22.43 13.41 21.59
C ALA A 107 23.15 14.64 20.98
N ALA A 108 23.18 14.76 19.65
CA ALA A 108 23.73 15.91 18.94
C ALA A 108 22.81 17.15 18.93
N GLY A 109 21.63 17.07 19.55
CA GLY A 109 20.71 18.20 19.71
C GLY A 109 19.59 18.29 18.66
N LEU A 110 19.43 17.28 17.80
CA LEU A 110 18.23 17.13 16.98
C LEU A 110 17.13 16.48 17.80
N ALA A 111 16.17 17.29 18.25
CA ALA A 111 14.99 16.81 18.96
C ALA A 111 14.26 15.75 18.13
N VAL A 112 13.78 14.69 18.77
CA VAL A 112 13.02 13.60 18.13
C VAL A 112 11.73 14.12 17.50
N GLU A 113 11.21 15.23 18.04
CA GLU A 113 10.02 15.94 17.58
C GLU A 113 10.27 16.84 16.36
N HIS A 114 11.53 16.92 15.88
CA HIS A 114 11.85 17.69 14.68
C HIS A 114 11.13 17.10 13.47
N ALA A 115 10.51 17.94 12.64
CA ALA A 115 9.65 17.52 11.52
C ALA A 115 10.30 16.47 10.60
N ILE A 116 11.62 16.59 10.38
CA ILE A 116 12.41 15.66 9.56
C ILE A 116 12.47 14.22 10.11
N MET A 117 12.22 14.04 11.41
CA MET A 117 12.19 12.74 12.10
C MET A 117 10.78 12.14 12.20
N THR A 118 9.75 12.96 11.97
CA THR A 118 8.35 12.63 12.26
C THR A 118 7.45 12.56 11.03
N THR A 119 7.92 13.05 9.89
CA THR A 119 7.15 13.09 8.64
C THR A 119 7.96 12.58 7.46
N THR A 120 7.29 11.94 6.50
CA THR A 120 7.88 11.56 5.22
C THR A 120 6.92 11.94 4.09
N ASP A 121 7.48 12.23 2.92
CA ASP A 121 6.68 12.47 1.73
C ASP A 121 6.29 11.14 1.08
N PHE A 122 4.99 10.93 0.89
CA PHE A 122 4.43 9.73 0.27
C PHE A 122 3.66 10.09 -1.01
N TRP A 123 3.92 9.35 -2.08
CA TRP A 123 3.39 9.61 -3.42
C TRP A 123 2.54 8.43 -3.93
N THR A 124 1.54 8.72 -4.76
CA THR A 124 0.65 7.72 -5.38
C THR A 124 0.45 7.98 -6.86
#